data_AF-A0A2H0QF55-F1
#
_entry.id   AF-A0A2H0QF55-F1
#
_cell.length_a   1.000
_cell.length_b   1.000
_cell.length_c   1.000
_cell.angle_alpha   90.00
_cell.angle_beta   90.00
_cell.angle_gamma   90.00
#
_symmetry.space_group_name_H-M   'P 1'
#
loop_
_entity.id
_entity.type
_entity.pdbx_description
1 polymer ?
#
loop_
_entity_poly.entity_id
_entity_poly.type
_entity_poly.pdbx_seq_one_letter_code
_entity_poly.pdbx_strand_id
1 'polypeptide(L)'
;MGRRSDSYDEYIATKMQDTKFARGSLLSLINEFDASLEDALRETIPKMGIKEFSEKAGIPLQNVSDFVRGKRKLKLETYDKYLAVFKLKTKLTVELK
;
A
#
# COMPACT_ATOMS: atom_id res chain seq x y z
N MET A 1 -10.95 -0.37 -30.89
CA MET A 1 -11.33 0.10 -29.54
C MET A 1 -10.85 -0.92 -28.52
N GLY A 2 -9.91 -0.51 -27.66
CA GLY A 2 -9.06 -1.38 -26.86
C GLY A 2 -9.79 -2.08 -25.71
N ARG A 3 -10.07 -3.37 -25.88
CA ARG A 3 -10.53 -4.30 -24.84
C ARG A 3 -9.37 -5.03 -24.17
N ARG A 4 -8.23 -4.36 -23.97
CA ARG A 4 -7.01 -4.97 -23.40
C ARG A 4 -6.67 -4.50 -21.99
N SER A 5 -7.33 -3.46 -21.47
CA SER A 5 -6.99 -2.89 -20.17
C SER A 5 -7.66 -3.59 -18.99
N ASP A 6 -8.90 -4.07 -19.13
CA ASP A 6 -9.65 -4.69 -18.02
C ASP A 6 -8.98 -5.96 -17.49
N SER A 7 -8.59 -6.88 -18.37
CA SER A 7 -7.93 -8.12 -17.93
C SER A 7 -6.53 -7.92 -17.37
N TYR A 8 -5.83 -6.84 -17.74
CA TYR A 8 -4.51 -6.57 -17.16
C TYR A 8 -4.65 -6.01 -15.75
N ASP A 9 -5.60 -5.08 -15.55
CA ASP A 9 -5.92 -4.55 -14.22
C ASP A 9 -6.48 -5.63 -13.29
N GLU A 10 -7.38 -6.51 -13.76
CA GLU A 10 -7.89 -7.64 -12.97
C GLU A 10 -6.81 -8.67 -12.63
N TYR A 11 -5.90 -8.95 -13.57
CA TYR A 11 -4.81 -9.90 -13.34
C TYR A 11 -3.78 -9.32 -12.36
N ILE A 12 -3.52 -8.02 -12.42
CA ILE A 12 -2.68 -7.31 -11.46
C ILE A 12 -3.37 -7.25 -10.10
N ALA A 13 -4.68 -6.98 -10.02
CA ALA A 13 -5.44 -7.00 -8.77
C ALA A 13 -5.43 -8.38 -8.10
N THR A 14 -5.62 -9.45 -8.88
CA THR A 14 -5.55 -10.84 -8.38
C THR A 14 -4.15 -11.18 -7.87
N LYS A 15 -3.09 -10.68 -8.52
CA LYS A 15 -1.71 -10.86 -8.04
C LYS A 15 -1.37 -9.97 -6.84
N MET A 16 -1.95 -8.77 -6.76
CA MET A 16 -1.79 -7.83 -5.65
C MET A 16 -2.45 -8.32 -4.36
N GLN A 17 -3.43 -9.22 -4.41
CA GLN A 17 -3.91 -9.94 -3.21
C GLN A 17 -2.78 -10.74 -2.55
N ASP A 18 -1.77 -11.18 -3.31
CA ASP A 18 -0.59 -11.81 -2.74
C ASP A 18 0.29 -10.77 -2.05
N THR A 19 0.39 -10.95 -0.73
CA THR A 19 1.17 -10.09 0.17
C THR A 19 2.62 -9.89 -0.29
N LYS A 20 3.22 -10.85 -1.02
CA LYS A 20 4.58 -10.70 -1.57
C LYS A 20 4.60 -9.77 -2.78
N PHE A 21 3.57 -9.80 -3.62
CA PHE A 21 3.48 -8.95 -4.81
C PHE A 21 3.21 -7.50 -4.41
N ALA A 22 2.26 -7.27 -3.49
CA ALA A 22 2.00 -5.94 -2.96
C ALA A 22 3.23 -5.34 -2.26
N ARG A 23 4.00 -6.16 -1.54
CA ARG A 23 5.31 -5.76 -0.99
C ARG A 23 6.29 -5.34 -2.09
N GLY A 24 6.37 -6.11 -3.18
CA GLY A 24 7.23 -5.80 -4.33
C GLY A 24 6.86 -4.47 -4.98
N SER A 25 5.56 -4.25 -5.24
CA SER A 25 5.07 -2.97 -5.77
C SER A 25 5.37 -1.80 -4.85
N LEU A 26 5.18 -1.95 -3.54
CA LEU A 26 5.50 -0.89 -2.59
C LEU A 26 7.01 -0.59 -2.56
N LEU A 27 7.86 -1.61 -2.63
CA LEU A 27 9.31 -1.43 -2.72
C LEU A 27 9.75 -0.79 -4.03
N SER A 28 9.13 -1.13 -5.17
CA SER A 28 9.39 -0.47 -6.45
C SER A 28 8.96 1.00 -6.41
N LEU A 29 7.81 1.32 -5.81
CA LEU A 29 7.39 2.72 -5.66
C LEU A 29 8.37 3.52 -4.80
N ILE A 30 8.87 2.95 -3.72
CA ILE A 30 9.83 3.65 -2.84
C ILE A 30 11.22 3.76 -3.50
N ASN A 31 11.73 2.68 -4.12
CA ASN A 31 13.10 2.68 -4.66
C ASN A 31 13.21 3.25 -6.07
N GLU A 32 12.26 2.96 -6.98
CA GLU A 32 12.32 3.42 -8.38
C GLU A 32 11.69 4.79 -8.57
N PHE A 33 10.62 5.10 -7.82
CA PHE A 33 9.88 6.36 -7.97
C PHE A 33 10.18 7.39 -6.88
N ASP A 34 11.13 7.10 -5.97
CA ASP A 34 11.44 7.92 -4.78
C ASP A 34 10.17 8.33 -4.01
N ALA A 35 9.13 7.51 -4.10
CA ALA A 35 7.83 7.85 -3.56
C ALA A 35 7.90 7.76 -2.03
N SER A 36 7.31 8.77 -1.37
CA SER A 36 7.12 8.69 0.07
C SER A 36 6.33 7.43 0.43
N LEU A 37 6.65 6.83 1.58
CA LEU A 37 5.96 5.66 2.12
C LEU A 37 4.43 5.82 2.08
N GLU A 38 3.94 7.03 2.36
CA GLU A 38 2.53 7.38 2.25
C GLU A 38 1.96 7.19 0.85
N ASP A 39 2.64 7.71 -0.16
CA ASP A 39 2.21 7.67 -1.55
C ASP A 39 2.23 6.22 -2.07
N ALA A 40 3.30 5.50 -1.76
CA ALA A 40 3.44 4.09 -2.08
C ALA A 40 2.32 3.25 -1.44
N LEU A 41 1.98 3.51 -0.17
CA LEU A 41 0.86 2.86 0.50
C LEU A 41 -0.50 3.24 -0.13
N ARG A 42 -0.71 4.52 -0.45
CA ARG A 42 -1.96 4.98 -1.08
C ARG A 42 -2.20 4.37 -2.45
N GLU A 43 -1.15 4.09 -3.22
CA GLU A 43 -1.27 3.37 -4.48
C GLU A 43 -1.42 1.86 -4.29
N THR A 44 -0.70 1.27 -3.35
CA THR A 44 -0.65 -0.20 -3.19
C THR A 44 -1.90 -0.75 -2.51
N ILE A 45 -2.44 -0.07 -1.49
CA ILE A 45 -3.62 -0.51 -0.73
C ILE A 45 -4.88 -0.70 -1.60
N PRO A 46 -5.30 0.24 -2.46
CA PRO A 46 -6.46 0.04 -3.31
C PRO A 46 -6.23 -1.06 -4.35
N LYS A 47 -4.99 -1.22 -4.85
CA LYS A 47 -4.63 -2.30 -5.79
C LYS A 47 -4.67 -3.69 -5.12
N MET A 48 -4.31 -3.78 -3.84
CA MET A 48 -4.45 -5.00 -3.03
C MET A 48 -5.90 -5.27 -2.60
N GLY A 49 -6.69 -4.23 -2.41
CA GLY A 49 -8.05 -4.30 -1.87
C GLY A 49 -8.12 -3.71 -0.46
N ILE A 50 -8.81 -2.58 -0.33
CA ILE A 50 -8.98 -1.84 0.94
C ILE A 50 -9.59 -2.73 2.03
N LYS A 51 -10.49 -3.64 1.65
CA LYS A 51 -11.18 -4.57 2.57
C LYS A 51 -10.23 -5.61 3.15
N GLU A 52 -9.51 -6.33 2.28
CA GLU A 52 -8.51 -7.33 2.70
C GLU A 52 -7.39 -6.69 3.52
N PHE A 53 -6.96 -5.49 3.13
CA PHE A 53 -5.97 -4.73 3.87
C PHE A 53 -6.47 -4.34 5.25
N SER A 54 -7.71 -3.84 5.35
CA SER A 54 -8.36 -3.48 6.62
C SER A 54 -8.43 -4.66 7.59
N GLU A 55 -8.79 -5.84 7.10
CA GLU A 55 -8.83 -7.08 7.89
C GLU A 55 -7.44 -7.52 8.35
N LYS A 56 -6.43 -7.50 7.46
CA LYS A 56 -5.05 -7.86 7.81
C LYS A 56 -4.40 -6.86 8.77
N ALA A 57 -4.69 -5.56 8.62
CA ALA A 57 -4.14 -4.50 9.46
C ALA A 57 -4.83 -4.41 10.82
N GLY A 58 -6.04 -4.96 10.95
CA GLY A 58 -6.91 -4.75 12.12
C GLY A 58 -7.35 -3.29 12.27
N ILE A 59 -7.56 -2.60 11.15
CA ILE A 59 -7.87 -1.16 11.11
C ILE A 59 -9.23 -0.98 10.45
N PRO A 60 -10.10 -0.09 10.96
CA PRO A 60 -11.42 0.13 10.37
C PRO A 60 -11.31 0.47 8.89
N LEU A 61 -12.15 -0.16 8.05
CA LEU A 61 -12.21 0.09 6.60
C LEU A 61 -12.29 1.58 6.27
N GLN A 62 -13.08 2.33 7.06
CA GLN A 62 -13.24 3.76 6.90
C GLN A 62 -11.93 4.52 7.10
N ASN A 63 -11.10 4.14 8.08
CA ASN A 63 -9.77 4.74 8.28
C ASN A 63 -8.82 4.44 7.12
N VAL A 64 -8.87 3.21 6.61
CA VAL A 64 -8.06 2.82 5.44
C VAL A 64 -8.50 3.60 4.21
N SER A 65 -9.80 3.69 3.96
CA SER A 65 -10.36 4.45 2.84
C SER A 65 -10.05 5.94 2.92
N ASP A 66 -10.16 6.54 4.11
CA ASP A 66 -9.87 7.95 4.34
C ASP A 66 -8.38 8.27 4.15
N PHE A 67 -7.49 7.34 4.55
CA PHE A 67 -6.06 7.40 4.26
C PHE A 67 -5.75 7.32 2.76
N VAL A 68 -6.35 6.35 2.06
CA VAL A 68 -6.17 6.18 0.59
C VAL A 68 -6.64 7.44 -0.15
N ARG A 69 -7.72 8.07 0.32
CA ARG A 69 -8.25 9.33 -0.22
C ARG A 69 -7.44 10.58 0.18
N GLY A 70 -6.40 10.41 0.99
CA GLY A 70 -5.55 11.49 1.47
C GLY A 70 -6.22 12.50 2.41
N LYS A 71 -7.37 12.13 2.98
CA LYS A 71 -8.09 12.94 3.96
C LYS A 71 -7.46 12.89 5.36
N ARG A 72 -6.59 11.90 5.60
CA ARG A 72 -5.92 11.68 6.88
C ARG A 72 -4.44 11.36 6.73
N LYS A 73 -3.63 11.97 7.61
CA LYS A 73 -2.23 11.58 7.87
C LYS A 73 -2.18 10.49 8.94
N LEU A 74 -1.37 9.46 8.71
CA LEU A 74 -1.20 8.36 9.66
C LEU A 74 -0.20 8.75 10.75
N LYS A 75 -0.39 8.20 11.96
CA LYS A 75 0.63 8.26 13.01
C LYS A 75 1.68 7.18 12.74
N LEU A 76 2.90 7.35 13.27
CA LEU A 76 3.98 6.35 13.22
C LEU A 76 3.51 4.94 13.63
N GLU A 77 2.71 4.85 14.69
CA GLU A 77 2.12 3.59 15.16
C GLU A 77 1.21 2.92 14.11
N THR A 78 0.56 3.73 13.28
CA THR A 78 -0.31 3.24 12.21
C THR A 78 0.50 2.85 10.97
N TYR A 79 1.59 3.53 10.66
CA TYR A 79 2.53 3.07 9.62
C TYR A 79 3.09 1.69 9.95
N ASP A 80 3.45 1.44 11.21
CA ASP A 80 3.96 0.15 11.63
C ASP A 80 2.92 -0.96 11.38
N LYS A 81 1.66 -0.72 11.77
CA LYS A 81 0.55 -1.66 11.47
C LYS A 81 0.33 -1.87 9.98
N TYR A 82 0.40 -0.80 9.19
CA TYR A 82 0.22 -0.88 7.74
C TYR A 82 1.36 -1.68 7.09
N LEU A 83 2.60 -1.44 7.50
CA LEU A 83 3.77 -2.16 7.00
C LEU A 83 3.83 -3.61 7.48
N ALA A 84 3.33 -3.88 8.69
CA ALA A 84 3.22 -5.22 9.23
C ALA A 84 2.36 -6.14 8.32
N VAL A 85 1.30 -5.59 7.69
CA VAL A 85 0.51 -6.33 6.68
C VAL A 85 1.39 -6.82 5.54
N PHE A 86 2.32 -6.00 5.07
CA PHE A 86 3.26 -6.34 4.00
C PHE A 86 4.48 -7.12 4.50
N LYS A 87 4.52 -7.50 5.79
CA LYS A 87 5.73 -8.03 6.46
C LYS A 87 6.95 -7.14 6.26
N LEU A 88 6.72 -5.83 6.19
CA LEU A 88 7.74 -4.81 6.13
C LEU A 88 7.89 -4.18 7.53
N LYS A 89 9.12 -3.75 7.83
CA LYS A 89 9.41 -2.95 9.01
C LYS A 89 9.94 -1.62 8.54
N THR A 90 9.49 -0.53 9.17
CA THR A 90 10.15 0.77 9.05
C THR A 90 11.57 0.64 9.60
N LYS A 91 12.56 0.88 8.74
CA LYS A 91 13.94 1.12 9.18
C LYS A 91 14.07 2.63 9.32
N LEU A 92 14.01 3.12 10.55
CA LEU A 92 14.17 4.55 10.85
C LEU A 92 15.65 4.90 10.59
N THR A 93 15.95 5.48 9.44
CA THR A 93 17.30 5.92 9.07
C THR A 93 17.37 7.41 9.33
N VAL A 94 18.32 7.83 10.16
CA VAL A 94 18.60 9.25 10.42
C VAL A 94 19.67 9.69 9.44
N GLU A 95 19.31 10.56 8.50
CA GLU A 95 20.27 11.21 7.60
C GLU A 95 20.68 12.58 8.15
N LEU A 96 21.97 12.90 8.04
CA LEU A 96 22.55 14.17 8.46
C LEU A 96 22.18 15.26 7.46
N LYS A 97 21.72 16.40 7.98
CA LYS A 97 21.33 17.60 7.22
C LYS A 97 22.54 18.43 6.81
#